data_AF-A0A2T4VN75-F1
#
_entry.id   AF-A0A2T4VN75-F1
#
_cell.length_a   1.000
_cell.length_b   1.000
_cell.length_c   1.000
_cell.angle_alpha   90.00
_cell.angle_beta   90.00
_cell.angle_gamma   90.00
#
_symmetry.space_group_name_H-M   'P 1'
#
loop_
_entity.id
_entity.type
_entity.pdbx_description
1 polymer ?
#
loop_
_entity_poly.entity_id
_entity_poly.type
_entity_poly.pdbx_seq_one_letter_code
_entity_poly.pdbx_strand_id
1 'polypeptide(L)'
;MLGVRPEEVLVVPQLEPIDLDETVRVLVGARKTSGDFVLYVSIVPQWSPVDLGDEFEVMFELCRLWKCESLVSSDSPSPYSWILLDDKGGRRDVTLDADELDERERYVLSSSAPPNDGSL
;
A
#
# COMPACT_ATOMS: atom_id res chain seq x y z
N MET A 1 -16.98 2.02 1.62
CA MET A 1 -16.70 3.09 2.62
C MET A 1 -16.72 2.43 3.99
N LEU A 2 -15.61 2.43 4.72
CA LEU A 2 -15.38 1.61 5.91
C LEU A 2 -16.34 1.87 7.08
N GLY A 3 -17.28 2.82 6.99
CA GLY A 3 -18.28 3.07 8.03
C GLY A 3 -17.72 3.67 9.32
N VAL A 4 -16.44 4.05 9.33
CA VAL A 4 -15.73 4.66 10.46
C VAL A 4 -15.78 6.18 10.32
N ARG A 5 -16.16 6.86 11.40
CA ARG A 5 -16.12 8.32 11.48
C ARG A 5 -14.73 8.80 11.91
N PRO A 6 -14.28 10.01 11.51
CA PRO A 6 -12.96 10.51 11.89
C PRO A 6 -12.69 10.50 13.40
N GLU A 7 -13.70 10.78 14.22
CA GLU A 7 -13.60 10.74 15.68
C GLU A 7 -13.41 9.33 16.26
N GLU A 8 -13.67 8.28 15.48
CA GLU A 8 -13.46 6.87 15.85
C GLU A 8 -12.07 6.36 15.42
N VAL A 9 -11.23 7.24 14.86
CA VAL A 9 -9.86 6.94 14.43
C VAL A 9 -8.85 7.58 15.37
N LEU A 10 -8.06 6.76 16.04
CA LEU A 10 -6.92 7.23 16.83
C LEU A 10 -5.63 7.11 16.02
N VAL A 11 -4.94 8.22 15.77
CA VAL A 11 -3.64 8.23 15.08
C VAL A 11 -2.52 8.39 16.10
N VAL A 12 -1.57 7.46 16.11
CA VAL A 12 -0.42 7.44 17.02
C VAL A 12 0.89 7.33 16.25
N PRO A 13 2.00 7.91 16.75
CA PRO A 13 3.30 7.79 16.09
C PRO A 13 3.87 6.37 16.19
N GLN A 14 3.47 5.59 17.19
CA GLN A 14 3.95 4.22 17.39
C GLN A 14 2.87 3.40 18.10
N LEU A 15 2.75 2.13 17.70
CA LEU A 15 1.87 1.15 18.33
C LEU A 15 2.56 0.60 19.59
N GLU A 16 2.56 1.39 20.67
CA GLU A 16 2.99 0.99 22.01
C GLU A 16 1.75 0.66 22.87
N PRO A 17 1.88 0.26 24.15
CA PRO A 17 0.71 0.14 25.02
C PRO A 17 -0.04 1.49 25.04
N ILE A 18 -1.26 1.49 24.50
CA ILE A 18 -2.11 2.66 24.37
C ILE A 18 -3.42 2.35 25.09
N ASP A 19 -3.80 3.21 26.01
CA ASP A 19 -5.12 3.16 26.62
C ASP A 19 -6.14 3.61 25.57
N LEU A 20 -6.94 2.67 25.07
CA LEU A 20 -8.02 2.96 24.13
C LEU A 20 -9.30 3.26 24.90
N ASP A 21 -9.98 4.33 24.51
CA ASP A 21 -11.37 4.52 24.94
C ASP A 21 -12.32 3.64 24.10
N GLU A 22 -13.56 3.48 24.56
CA GLU A 22 -14.59 2.64 23.89
C GLU A 22 -15.06 3.21 22.54
N THR A 23 -14.66 4.43 22.20
CA THR A 23 -15.06 5.13 20.97
C THR A 23 -14.09 4.88 19.82
N VAL A 24 -12.84 4.52 20.11
CA VAL A 24 -11.84 4.17 19.09
C VAL A 24 -12.22 2.85 18.40
N ARG A 25 -12.47 2.92 17.08
CA ARG A 25 -12.75 1.76 16.21
C ARG A 25 -11.58 1.39 15.31
N VAL A 26 -10.71 2.35 15.00
CA VAL A 26 -9.51 2.13 14.19
C VAL A 26 -8.32 2.82 14.84
N LEU A 27 -7.25 2.06 15.05
CA LEU A 27 -5.96 2.58 15.46
C LEU A 27 -5.06 2.70 14.23
N VAL A 28 -4.51 3.88 14.00
CA VAL A 28 -3.57 4.14 12.91
C VAL A 28 -2.21 4.46 13.50
N GLY A 29 -1.24 3.57 13.31
CA GLY A 29 0.16 3.88 13.57
C GLY A 29 0.74 4.63 12.38
N ALA A 30 1.15 5.88 12.53
CA ALA A 30 1.73 6.70 11.47
C ALA A 30 3.10 7.23 11.91
N ARG A 31 4.17 6.53 11.52
CA ARG A 31 5.55 6.92 11.86
C ARG A 31 6.26 7.47 10.64
N LYS A 32 6.95 8.60 10.82
CA LYS A 32 7.95 9.05 9.86
C LYS A 32 9.18 8.17 9.99
N THR A 33 9.78 7.79 8.88
CA THR A 33 11.03 7.03 8.87
C THR A 33 12.01 7.66 7.90
N SER A 34 13.29 7.39 8.12
CA SER A 34 14.33 7.60 7.11
C SER A 34 14.36 6.39 6.16
N GLY A 35 14.64 6.63 4.88
CA GLY A 35 14.65 5.63 3.82
C GLY A 35 13.73 6.03 2.66
N ASP A 36 13.52 5.11 1.73
CA ASP A 36 12.83 5.42 0.48
C ASP A 36 11.34 5.77 0.69
N PHE A 37 10.75 5.25 1.77
CA PHE A 37 9.39 5.58 2.21
C PHE A 37 9.42 6.57 3.37
N VAL A 38 8.92 7.78 3.16
CA VAL A 38 8.92 8.85 4.19
C VAL A 38 7.93 8.61 5.34
N LEU A 39 6.97 7.70 5.15
CA LEU A 39 5.89 7.44 6.08
C LEU A 39 5.54 5.95 6.07
N TYR A 40 5.52 5.35 7.25
CA TYR A 40 5.00 4.00 7.47
C TYR A 40 3.67 4.10 8.20
N VAL A 41 2.63 3.51 7.61
CA VAL A 41 1.27 3.51 8.14
C VAL A 41 0.84 2.07 8.44
N SER A 42 0.32 1.85 9.64
CA SER A 42 -0.36 0.62 10.05
C SER A 42 -1.79 0.94 10.40
N ILE A 43 -2.75 0.25 9.81
CA ILE A 43 -4.19 0.44 10.08
C ILE A 43 -4.69 -0.80 10.82
N VAL A 44 -5.04 -0.64 12.09
CA VAL A 44 -5.46 -1.72 13.00
C VAL A 44 -6.92 -1.49 13.37
N PRO A 45 -7.86 -2.13 12.66
CA PRO A 45 -9.26 -2.08 13.05
C PRO A 45 -9.53 -2.87 14.33
N GLN A 46 -10.44 -2.39 15.18
CA GLN A 46 -10.80 -3.03 16.45
C GLN A 46 -11.92 -4.09 16.31
N TRP A 47 -12.60 -4.16 15.16
CA TRP A 47 -13.62 -5.17 14.91
C TRP A 47 -13.03 -6.55 14.61
N SER A 48 -13.66 -7.60 15.18
CA SER A 48 -13.51 -9.05 14.89
C SER A 48 -13.13 -9.30 13.44
N PRO A 49 -12.24 -10.28 13.11
CA PRO A 49 -11.55 -10.38 11.82
C PRO A 49 -12.54 -10.15 10.69
N VAL A 50 -12.60 -8.90 10.25
CA VAL A 50 -13.36 -8.55 9.07
C VAL A 50 -12.62 -9.29 8.00
N ASP A 51 -13.34 -10.14 7.29
CA ASP A 51 -12.89 -10.63 6.00
C ASP A 51 -12.76 -9.37 5.14
N LEU A 52 -11.58 -8.74 5.22
CA LEU A 52 -11.26 -7.48 4.56
C LEU A 52 -11.22 -7.67 3.03
N GLY A 53 -11.50 -8.89 2.56
CA GLY A 53 -11.31 -9.31 1.19
C GLY A 53 -9.85 -9.68 0.93
N ASP A 54 -9.55 -9.84 -0.35
CA ASP A 54 -8.18 -9.96 -0.83
C ASP A 54 -7.40 -8.68 -0.50
N GLU A 55 -6.12 -8.80 -0.14
CA GLU A 55 -5.27 -7.64 0.18
C GLU A 55 -5.23 -6.62 -0.96
N PHE A 56 -5.34 -7.11 -2.20
CA PHE A 56 -5.45 -6.26 -3.38
C PHE A 56 -6.74 -5.45 -3.42
N GLU A 57 -7.87 -6.00 -2.97
CA GLU A 57 -9.14 -5.27 -2.93
C GLU A 57 -9.09 -4.12 -1.93
N VAL A 58 -8.49 -4.36 -0.75
CA VAL A 58 -8.25 -3.31 0.25
C VAL A 58 -7.36 -2.21 -0.32
N MET A 59 -6.23 -2.58 -0.89
CA MET A 59 -5.27 -1.63 -1.45
C MET A 59 -5.87 -0.85 -2.62
N PHE A 60 -6.68 -1.50 -3.44
CA PHE A 60 -7.38 -0.87 -4.55
C PHE A 60 -8.38 0.19 -4.08
N GLU A 61 -9.21 -0.12 -3.07
CA GLU A 61 -10.14 0.85 -2.50
C GLU A 61 -9.42 2.05 -1.86
N LEU A 62 -8.26 1.82 -1.23
CA LEU A 62 -7.41 2.90 -0.73
C LEU A 62 -6.85 3.78 -1.86
N CYS A 63 -6.35 3.18 -2.95
CA CYS A 63 -5.89 3.91 -4.14
C CYS A 63 -6.97 4.83 -4.69
N ARG A 64 -8.19 4.31 -4.83
CA ARG A 64 -9.35 5.07 -5.32
C ARG A 64 -9.72 6.22 -4.39
N LEU A 65 -9.72 5.97 -3.09
CA LEU A 65 -10.06 6.98 -2.08
C LEU A 65 -9.06 8.13 -2.06
N TRP A 66 -7.77 7.81 -2.13
CA TRP A 66 -6.67 8.77 -2.09
C TRP A 66 -6.31 9.35 -3.46
N LYS A 67 -6.89 8.81 -4.54
CA LYS A 67 -6.61 9.19 -5.93
C LYS A 67 -5.12 9.10 -6.24
N CYS A 68 -4.53 7.97 -5.89
CA CYS A 68 -3.11 7.70 -6.05
C CYS A 68 -2.89 6.33 -6.72
N GLU A 69 -1.66 6.10 -7.15
CA GLU A 69 -1.18 4.76 -7.52
C GLU A 69 -0.54 4.10 -6.28
N SER A 70 -0.60 2.78 -6.19
CA SER A 70 0.07 2.00 -5.14
C SER A 70 0.89 0.87 -5.73
N LEU A 71 2.05 0.62 -5.13
CA LEU A 71 2.85 -0.58 -5.34
C LEU A 71 2.51 -1.58 -4.25
N VAL A 72 2.11 -2.79 -4.64
CA VAL A 72 1.86 -3.92 -3.75
C VAL A 72 2.93 -4.97 -4.01
N SER A 73 3.48 -5.56 -2.95
CA SER A 73 4.44 -6.65 -3.09
C SER A 73 3.79 -7.77 -3.90
N SER A 74 4.51 -8.30 -4.89
CA SER A 74 4.06 -9.54 -5.52
C SER A 74 4.56 -10.73 -4.68
N ASP A 75 3.93 -11.90 -4.84
CA ASP A 75 4.44 -13.17 -4.31
C ASP A 75 5.69 -13.68 -5.07
N SER A 76 6.31 -12.83 -5.89
CA SER A 76 7.51 -13.14 -6.63
C SER A 76 8.71 -13.31 -5.69
N PRO A 77 9.63 -14.24 -5.98
CA PRO A 77 10.90 -14.34 -5.26
C PRO A 77 11.83 -13.15 -5.52
N SER A 78 11.55 -12.32 -6.54
CA SER A 78 12.34 -11.11 -6.83
C SER A 78 11.88 -9.95 -5.95
N PRO A 79 12.79 -9.28 -5.21
CA PRO A 79 12.46 -8.12 -4.39
C PRO A 79 12.09 -6.88 -5.22
N TYR A 80 12.32 -6.93 -6.53
CA TYR A 80 12.04 -5.85 -7.47
C TYR A 80 10.73 -6.06 -8.24
N SER A 81 10.03 -7.18 -8.02
CA SER A 81 8.74 -7.46 -8.66
C SER A 81 7.59 -6.94 -7.81
N TRP A 82 6.80 -6.05 -8.38
CA TRP A 82 5.68 -5.38 -7.72
C TRP A 82 4.43 -5.41 -8.60
N ILE A 83 3.29 -5.16 -7.98
CA ILE A 83 2.01 -4.95 -8.68
C ILE A 83 1.64 -3.48 -8.52
N LEU A 84 1.52 -2.77 -9.65
CA LEU A 84 1.01 -1.41 -9.66
C LEU A 84 -0.52 -1.43 -9.76
N LEU A 85 -1.15 -0.74 -8.82
CA LEU A 85 -2.58 -0.45 -8.81
C LEU A 85 -2.82 1.03 -9.09
N ASP A 86 -3.84 1.36 -9.89
CA ASP A 86 -4.27 2.74 -10.14
C ASP A 86 -5.68 3.04 -9.59
N ASP A 87 -6.08 4.32 -9.58
CA ASP A 87 -7.37 4.77 -9.06
C ASP A 87 -8.57 4.45 -9.99
N LYS A 88 -8.35 3.80 -11.13
CA LYS A 88 -9.35 3.49 -12.16
C LYS A 88 -9.64 2.01 -12.34
N GLY A 89 -8.90 1.11 -11.70
CA GLY A 89 -9.06 -0.34 -11.91
C GLY A 89 -7.86 -1.03 -12.52
N GLY A 90 -6.83 -0.29 -12.90
CA GLY A 90 -5.62 -0.86 -13.47
C GLY A 90 -4.86 -1.68 -12.43
N ARG A 91 -4.49 -2.90 -12.85
CA ARG A 91 -3.60 -3.81 -12.15
C ARG A 91 -2.58 -4.32 -13.14
N ARG A 92 -1.29 -4.10 -12.89
CA ARG A 92 -0.22 -4.58 -13.77
C ARG A 92 1.02 -4.98 -12.97
N ASP A 93 1.65 -6.06 -13.38
CA ASP A 93 2.96 -6.43 -12.88
C ASP A 93 4.02 -5.47 -13.44
N VAL A 94 4.86 -4.97 -12.53
CA VAL A 94 5.95 -4.05 -12.84
C VAL A 94 7.23 -4.53 -12.17
N THR A 95 8.35 -4.17 -12.78
CA THR A 95 9.68 -4.37 -12.19
C THR A 95 10.30 -3.02 -11.87
N LEU A 96 10.75 -2.87 -10.63
CA LEU A 96 11.49 -1.71 -10.15
C LEU A 96 12.93 -1.78 -10.65
N ASP A 97 13.40 -0.70 -11.27
CA ASP A 97 14.80 -0.55 -11.66
C ASP A 97 15.63 -0.19 -10.43
N ALA A 98 16.45 -1.14 -9.97
CA ALA A 98 17.27 -1.00 -8.78
C ALA A 98 18.39 0.04 -8.96
N ASP A 99 19.01 0.10 -10.15
CA ASP A 99 20.10 1.04 -10.43
C ASP A 99 19.58 2.49 -10.41
N GLU A 100 18.38 2.71 -10.96
CA GLU A 100 17.72 4.02 -10.92
C GLU A 100 17.30 4.44 -9.50
N LEU A 101 16.90 3.49 -8.66
CA LEU A 101 16.58 3.78 -7.27
C LEU A 101 17.85 4.09 -6.47
N ASP A 102 18.85 3.23 -6.54
CA ASP A 102 20.04 3.30 -5.68
C ASP A 102 21.00 4.42 -6.09
N GLU A 103 21.22 4.63 -7.39
CA GLU A 103 22.20 5.61 -7.87
C GLU A 103 21.60 7.00 -8.11
N ARG A 104 20.29 7.08 -8.36
CA ARG A 104 19.62 8.30 -8.83
C ARG A 104 18.41 8.72 -8.00
N GLU A 105 18.05 7.94 -6.98
CA GLU A 105 16.87 8.19 -6.12
C GLU A 105 15.57 8.31 -6.94
N ARG A 106 15.45 7.55 -8.04
CA ARG A 106 14.28 7.59 -8.94
C ARG A 106 13.52 6.26 -8.95
N TYR A 107 12.22 6.34 -8.69
CA TYR A 107 11.31 5.22 -8.92
C TYR A 107 11.02 5.07 -10.41
N VAL A 108 11.74 4.16 -11.07
CA VAL A 108 11.48 3.79 -12.47
C VAL A 108 10.86 2.40 -12.51
N LEU A 109 9.67 2.32 -13.10
CA LEU A 109 8.91 1.08 -13.25
C LEU A 109 8.91 0.67 -14.71
N SER A 110 9.33 -0.56 -14.99
CA SER A 110 9.18 -1.20 -16.30
C SER A 110 7.99 -2.17 -16.27
N SER A 111 7.27 -2.28 -17.38
CA SER A 111 6.22 -3.31 -17.49
C SER A 111 6.88 -4.67 -17.58
N SER A 112 6.38 -5.64 -16.80
CA SER A 112 6.87 -7.01 -16.82
C SER A 112 6.40 -7.82 -18.05
N ALA A 113 5.70 -7.19 -19.00
CA ALA A 113 5.30 -7.86 -20.23
C ALA A 113 6.55 -8.26 -21.04
N PRO A 114 6.71 -9.53 -21.44
CA PRO A 114 7.70 -9.84 -22.45
C PRO A 114 7.38 -9.02 -23.71
N PRO A 115 8.38 -8.61 -24.51
CA PRO A 115 8.12 -7.99 -25.79
C PRO A 115 7.18 -8.93 -26.55
N ASN A 116 6.01 -8.41 -26.90
CA ASN A 116 5.09 -9.09 -27.79
C ASN A 116 5.81 -9.08 -29.15
N ASP A 117 6.66 -10.08 -29.39
CA ASP A 117 7.36 -10.27 -30.65
C ASP A 117 6.26 -10.58 -31.66
N GLY A 118 5.82 -9.52 -32.33
CA GLY A 118 4.82 -9.54 -33.38
C GLY A 118 5.32 -10.40 -34.53
N SER A 119 5.11 -11.71 -34.41
CA SER A 119 5.18 -12.62 -35.53
C SER A 119 3.86 -12.49 -36.28
N LEU A 120 3.95 -11.77 -37.40
CA LEU A 120 2.96 -11.70 -38.48
C LEU A 120 2.59 -13.09 -39.01
#